data_AF-A0A0Q5JW60-F1
#
_entry.id   AF-A0A0Q5JW60-F1
#
_cell.length_a   1.000
_cell.length_b   1.000
_cell.length_c   1.000
_cell.angle_alpha   90.00
_cell.angle_beta   90.00
_cell.angle_gamma   90.00
#
_symmetry.space_group_name_H-M   'P 1'
#
loop_
_entity.id
_entity.type
_entity.pdbx_description
1 polymer ?
#
loop_
_entity_poly.entity_id
_entity_poly.type
_entity_poly.pdbx_seq_one_letter_code
_entity_poly.pdbx_strand_id
1 'polypeptide(L)'
;MAEQPAPERPVYVRDDIETATVRRAPKYGVFLAAGAFLGILVALILTVAIDGSDISPYTQVVYSELQVFGFTALICVVAGVVLAAIVALIFERVLNGRTRRVMVDHEQYEV
;
A
#
# COMPACT_ATOMS: atom_id res chain seq x y z
N MET A 1 58.96 -21.37 -43.39
CA MET A 1 58.07 -20.33 -42.85
C MET A 1 57.06 -21.06 -41.98
N ALA A 2 57.26 -21.05 -40.65
CA ALA A 2 56.29 -21.62 -39.73
C ALA A 2 55.17 -20.57 -39.57
N GLU A 3 53.93 -20.96 -39.88
CA GLU A 3 52.74 -20.17 -39.62
C GLU A 3 52.67 -19.94 -38.11
N GLN A 4 53.04 -18.74 -37.67
CA GLN A 4 52.94 -18.37 -36.26
C GLN A 4 51.44 -18.23 -35.96
N PRO A 5 50.84 -19.06 -35.08
CA PRO A 5 49.43 -18.96 -34.78
C PRO A 5 49.16 -17.56 -34.23
N ALA A 6 48.15 -16.90 -34.80
CA ALA A 6 47.79 -15.53 -34.44
C ALA A 6 47.56 -15.42 -32.92
N PRO A 7 47.98 -14.32 -32.27
CA PRO A 7 47.75 -14.14 -30.85
C PRO A 7 46.24 -14.19 -30.58
N GLU A 8 45.83 -15.12 -29.71
CA GLU A 8 44.47 -15.18 -29.20
C GLU A 8 44.14 -13.83 -28.56
N ARG A 9 43.17 -13.11 -29.13
CA ARG A 9 42.74 -11.82 -28.58
C ARG A 9 42.02 -12.10 -27.27
N PRO A 10 42.41 -11.47 -26.14
CA PRO A 10 41.61 -11.57 -24.93
C PRO A 10 40.21 -10.99 -25.21
N VAL A 11 39.18 -11.81 -24.99
CA VAL A 11 37.79 -11.37 -25.02
C VAL A 11 37.58 -10.47 -23.80
N TYR A 12 37.36 -9.18 -24.02
CA TYR A 12 37.01 -8.25 -22.95
C TYR A 12 35.55 -8.47 -22.59
N VAL A 13 35.29 -9.27 -21.55
CA VAL A 13 33.96 -9.37 -20.93
C VAL A 13 33.71 -8.06 -20.19
N ARG A 14 32.73 -7.29 -20.65
CA ARG A 14 32.31 -6.07 -19.96
C ARG A 14 31.22 -6.45 -18.96
N ASP A 15 31.58 -6.44 -17.68
CA ASP A 15 30.61 -6.53 -16.58
C ASP A 15 29.83 -5.21 -16.49
N ASP A 16 28.85 -5.01 -17.38
CA ASP A 16 27.86 -3.95 -17.21
C ASP A 16 26.86 -4.41 -16.14
N ILE A 17 27.14 -4.05 -14.89
CA ILE A 17 26.29 -4.30 -13.72
C ILE A 17 24.99 -3.48 -13.90
N GLU A 18 24.00 -4.04 -14.57
CA GLU A 18 22.67 -3.45 -14.68
C GLU A 18 21.90 -3.65 -13.36
N THR A 19 21.77 -2.59 -12.58
CA THR A 19 21.06 -2.62 -11.30
C THR A 19 19.54 -2.64 -11.52
N ALA A 20 18.93 -3.83 -11.56
CA ALA A 20 17.48 -3.97 -11.56
C ALA A 20 16.92 -3.81 -10.13
N THR A 21 16.15 -2.74 -9.88
CA THR A 21 15.54 -2.49 -8.57
C THR A 21 14.18 -3.20 -8.47
N VAL A 22 14.12 -4.28 -7.68
CA VAL A 22 12.83 -4.92 -7.34
C VAL A 22 12.17 -4.10 -6.22
N ARG A 23 11.29 -3.16 -6.59
CA ARG A 23 10.43 -2.48 -5.61
C ARG A 23 9.36 -3.47 -5.15
N ARG A 24 9.45 -3.97 -3.91
CA ARG A 24 8.30 -4.60 -3.25
C ARG A 24 7.22 -3.53 -3.07
N ALA A 25 6.07 -3.71 -3.71
CA ALA A 25 4.90 -2.86 -3.46
C ALA A 25 4.45 -3.04 -2.00
N PRO A 26 4.39 -1.97 -1.18
CA PRO A 26 3.88 -2.06 0.18
C PRO A 26 2.40 -2.45 0.17
N LYS A 27 1.97 -3.32 1.09
CA LYS A 27 0.58 -3.80 1.16
C LYS A 27 -0.35 -2.77 1.81
N TYR A 28 -0.50 -1.59 1.20
CA TYR A 28 -1.39 -0.53 1.71
C TYR A 28 -2.85 -0.98 1.81
N GLY A 29 -3.27 -1.93 0.94
CA GLY A 29 -4.63 -2.45 0.93
C GLY A 29 -5.09 -3.01 2.28
N VAL A 30 -4.18 -3.59 3.09
CA VAL A 30 -4.52 -4.13 4.41
C VAL A 30 -4.86 -3.01 5.40
N PHE A 31 -4.11 -1.91 5.38
CA PHE A 31 -4.38 -0.76 6.25
C PHE A 31 -5.68 -0.07 5.87
N LEU A 32 -5.93 0.13 4.58
CA LEU A 32 -7.19 0.71 4.11
C LEU A 32 -8.38 -0.16 4.49
N ALA A 33 -8.30 -1.48 4.30
CA ALA A 33 -9.35 -2.42 4.68
C ALA A 33 -9.59 -2.43 6.20
N ALA A 34 -8.53 -2.43 7.01
CA ALA A 34 -8.63 -2.36 8.46
C ALA A 34 -9.28 -1.05 8.94
N GLY A 35 -8.90 0.09 8.33
CA GLY A 35 -9.49 1.40 8.61
C GLY A 35 -10.97 1.47 8.24
N ALA A 36 -11.34 0.94 7.08
CA ALA A 36 -12.74 0.84 6.67
C ALA A 36 -13.55 -0.03 7.62
N PHE A 37 -13.03 -1.22 7.97
CA PHE A 37 -13.68 -2.13 8.90
C PHE A 37 -13.88 -1.49 10.28
N LEU A 38 -12.85 -0.84 10.82
CA LEU A 38 -12.95 -0.11 12.09
C LEU A 38 -13.97 1.04 11.99
N GLY A 39 -14.01 1.76 10.88
CA GLY A 39 -15.00 2.80 10.62
C GLY A 39 -16.44 2.26 10.62
N ILE A 40 -16.69 1.10 10.02
CA ILE A 40 -18.01 0.43 10.07
C ILE A 40 -18.37 0.06 11.51
N LEU A 41 -17.43 -0.52 12.28
CA LEU A 41 -17.69 -0.87 13.67
C LEU A 41 -18.04 0.35 14.52
N VAL A 42 -17.30 1.46 14.35
CA VAL A 42 -17.59 2.72 15.04
C VAL A 42 -18.96 3.25 14.63
N ALA A 43 -19.29 3.24 13.34
CA ALA A 43 -20.61 3.67 12.88
C ALA A 43 -21.75 2.82 13.44
N LEU A 44 -21.57 1.51 13.50
CA LEU A 44 -22.54 0.59 14.08
C LEU A 44 -22.77 0.94 15.56
N ILE A 45 -21.69 1.11 16.33
CA ILE A 45 -21.76 1.51 17.74
C ILE A 45 -22.48 2.85 17.88
N LEU A 46 -22.15 3.85 17.05
CA LEU A 46 -22.80 5.15 17.10
C LEU A 46 -24.30 5.07 16.77
N THR A 47 -24.69 4.24 15.81
CA THR A 47 -26.11 4.05 15.46
C THR A 47 -26.91 3.43 16.60
N VAL A 48 -26.39 2.42 17.31
CA VAL A 48 -27.12 1.85 18.46
C VAL A 48 -26.99 2.67 19.75
N ALA A 49 -25.91 3.44 19.91
CA ALA A 49 -25.71 4.27 21.10
C ALA A 49 -26.45 5.61 21.06
N ILE A 50 -26.79 6.09 19.85
CA ILE A 50 -27.48 7.37 19.63
C ILE A 50 -28.79 7.06 18.91
N ASP A 51 -29.92 7.30 19.59
CA ASP A 51 -31.24 7.24 18.94
C ASP A 51 -31.33 8.32 17.86
N GLY A 52 -31.22 7.88 16.60
CA GLY A 52 -31.23 8.74 15.42
C GLY A 52 -32.51 8.64 14.58
N SER A 53 -33.46 7.79 14.98
CA SER A 53 -34.74 7.58 14.28
C SER A 53 -35.83 8.59 14.65
N ASP A 54 -35.54 9.54 15.52
CA ASP A 54 -36.46 10.63 15.86
C ASP A 54 -36.48 11.72 14.77
N ILE A 55 -37.42 12.67 14.89
CA ILE A 55 -37.49 13.83 14.00
C ILE A 55 -36.16 14.58 14.01
N SER A 56 -35.50 14.61 12.85
CA SER A 56 -34.26 15.36 12.68
C SER A 56 -34.48 16.85 12.92
N PRO A 57 -33.75 17.49 13.85
CA PRO A 57 -33.90 18.92 14.11
C PRO A 57 -33.51 19.79 12.91
N TYR A 58 -32.66 19.29 12.01
CA TYR A 58 -32.15 20.03 10.86
C TYR A 58 -33.04 19.92 9.62
N THR A 59 -33.71 18.79 9.44
CA THR A 59 -34.46 18.49 8.22
C THR A 59 -35.95 18.29 8.44
N GLN A 60 -36.39 18.13 9.71
CA GLN A 60 -37.79 17.89 10.09
C GLN A 60 -38.39 16.63 9.42
N VAL A 61 -37.54 15.68 9.03
CA VAL A 61 -37.93 14.39 8.45
C VAL A 61 -37.45 13.27 9.37
N VAL A 62 -38.24 12.20 9.44
CA VAL A 62 -37.87 10.95 10.12
C VAL A 62 -37.07 10.09 9.16
N TYR A 63 -35.86 9.69 9.58
CA TYR A 63 -35.02 8.78 8.82
C TYR A 63 -35.17 7.35 9.34
N SER A 64 -35.14 6.36 8.45
CA SER A 64 -35.10 4.96 8.87
C SER A 64 -33.75 4.64 9.52
N GLU A 65 -33.74 3.63 10.39
CA GLU A 65 -32.53 3.20 11.10
C GLU A 65 -31.39 2.82 10.14
N LEU A 66 -31.71 2.12 9.04
CA LEU A 66 -30.75 1.81 7.98
C LEU A 66 -30.18 3.05 7.28
N GLN A 67 -30.97 4.11 7.16
CA GLN A 67 -30.52 5.36 6.54
C GLN A 67 -29.57 6.13 7.46
N VAL A 68 -29.89 6.20 8.76
CA VAL A 68 -29.00 6.77 9.78
C VAL A 68 -27.68 6.01 9.82
N PHE A 69 -27.74 4.67 9.85
CA PHE A 69 -26.56 3.81 9.77
C PHE A 69 -25.76 4.08 8.49
N GLY A 70 -26.41 4.11 7.33
CA GLY A 70 -25.74 4.30 6.05
C GLY A 70 -24.95 5.61 5.97
N PHE A 71 -25.53 6.72 6.42
CA PHE A 71 -24.85 8.02 6.42
C PHE A 71 -23.71 8.08 7.43
N THR A 72 -23.93 7.60 8.66
CA THR A 72 -22.89 7.54 9.69
C THR A 72 -21.74 6.64 9.23
N ALA A 73 -22.05 5.47 8.66
CA ALA A 73 -21.06 4.54 8.13
C ALA A 73 -20.24 5.17 7.00
N LEU A 74 -20.86 5.91 6.08
CA LEU A 74 -20.14 6.58 4.99
C LEU A 74 -19.07 7.52 5.55
N ILE A 75 -19.42 8.37 6.51
CA ILE A 75 -18.50 9.33 7.12
C ILE A 75 -17.41 8.61 7.91
N CYS A 76 -17.78 7.65 8.77
CA CYS A 76 -16.84 6.92 9.62
C CYS A 76 -15.88 6.04 8.82
N VAL A 77 -16.32 5.43 7.72
CA VAL A 77 -15.46 4.64 6.83
C VAL A 77 -14.43 5.54 6.15
N VAL A 78 -14.86 6.67 5.58
CA VAL A 78 -13.92 7.60 4.93
C VAL A 78 -12.89 8.11 5.94
N ALA A 79 -13.34 8.53 7.12
CA ALA A 79 -12.43 8.97 8.19
C ALA A 79 -11.48 7.84 8.63
N GLY A 80 -11.99 6.64 8.85
CA GLY A 80 -11.20 5.47 9.27
C GLY A 80 -10.15 5.07 8.24
N VAL A 81 -10.50 5.08 6.95
CA VAL A 81 -9.58 4.83 5.84
C VAL A 81 -8.48 5.89 5.79
N VAL A 82 -8.82 7.17 5.89
CA VAL A 82 -7.84 8.26 5.88
C VAL A 82 -6.88 8.14 7.06
N LEU A 83 -7.38 7.89 8.27
CA LEU A 83 -6.55 7.69 9.45
C LEU A 83 -5.62 6.47 9.28
N ALA A 84 -6.15 5.34 8.81
CA ALA A 84 -5.34 4.15 8.59
C ALA A 84 -4.31 4.35 7.46
N ALA A 85 -4.63 5.13 6.42
CA ALA A 85 -3.69 5.50 5.37
C ALA A 85 -2.54 6.36 5.94
N ILE A 86 -2.83 7.35 6.78
CA ILE A 86 -1.81 8.16 7.45
C ILE A 86 -0.91 7.27 8.31
N VAL A 87 -1.49 6.35 9.09
CA VAL A 87 -0.73 5.37 9.87
C VAL A 87 0.16 4.52 8.96
N ALA A 88 -0.36 4.03 7.83
CA ALA A 88 0.41 3.25 6.86
C ALA A 88 1.59 4.04 6.29
N LEU A 89 1.41 5.32 5.97
CA LEU A 89 2.47 6.20 5.48
C LEU A 89 3.55 6.44 6.55
N ILE A 90 3.16 6.61 7.81
CA ILE A 90 4.11 6.74 8.93
C ILE A 90 4.91 5.44 9.09
N PHE A 91 4.24 4.29 9.06
CA PHE A 91 4.90 2.99 9.14
C PHE A 91 5.91 2.80 8.00
N GLU A 92 5.53 3.14 6.78
CA GLU A 92 6.45 3.09 5.63
C GLU A 92 7.65 4.03 5.82
N ARG A 93 7.43 5.26 6.31
CA ARG A 93 8.51 6.22 6.56
C ARG A 93 9.55 5.66 7.53
N VAL A 94 9.11 4.95 8.56
CA VAL A 94 9.97 4.34 9.58
C VAL A 94 10.62 3.05 9.06
N LEU A 95 9.89 2.20 8.33
CA LEU A 95 10.38 0.91 7.85
C LEU A 95 11.26 1.01 6.58
N ASN A 96 11.02 1.95 5.66
CA ASN A 96 11.87 2.16 4.48
C ASN A 96 13.29 2.57 4.85
N GLY A 97 13.53 3.08 6.07
CA GLY A 97 14.88 3.26 6.59
C GLY A 97 15.67 1.96 6.78
N ARG A 98 15.00 0.80 6.81
CA ARG A 98 15.62 -0.53 7.05
C ARG A 98 15.69 -1.44 5.82
N THR A 99 15.34 -0.98 4.63
CA THR A 99 15.36 -1.84 3.43
C THR A 99 16.79 -2.24 3.07
N ARG A 100 17.14 -3.45 3.54
CA ARG A 100 18.40 -4.16 3.36
C ARG A 100 18.68 -4.33 1.87
N ARG A 101 19.79 -3.75 1.40
CA ARG A 101 20.28 -3.87 0.02
C ARG A 101 20.60 -5.33 -0.27
N VAL A 102 19.94 -5.93 -1.26
CA VAL A 102 20.30 -7.25 -1.79
C VAL A 102 21.08 -6.99 -3.09
N MET A 103 22.35 -7.36 -3.10
CA MET A 103 23.16 -7.41 -4.33
C MET A 103 22.63 -8.57 -5.18
N VAL A 104 22.27 -8.29 -6.42
CA VAL A 104 21.97 -9.28 -7.44
C VAL A 104 23.16 -9.27 -8.39
N ASP A 105 23.78 -10.44 -8.55
CA ASP A 105 24.86 -10.67 -9.50
C ASP A 105 24.25 -11.31 -10.75
N HIS A 106 24.44 -10.70 -11.92
CA HIS A 106 23.94 -11.21 -13.20
C HIS A 106 25.14 -11.53 -14.09
N GLU A 107 25.41 -12.80 -14.34
CA GLU A 107 26.33 -13.22 -15.40
C GLU A 107 25.56 -13.25 -16.74
N GLN A 108 25.90 -12.37 -17.67
CA GLN A 108 25.45 -12.42 -19.06
C GLN A 108 26.49 -13.16 -19.90
N TYR A 109 26.09 -14.25 -20.57
CA TYR A 109 26.93 -14.98 -21.53
C TYR A 109 26.54 -14.54 -22.95
N GLU A 110 27.43 -13.84 -23.66
CA GLU A 110 27.27 -13.52 -25.08
C GLU A 110 28.01 -14.57 -25.94
N VAL A 111 27.34 -15.08 -26.99
CA VAL A 111 27.77 -16.21 -27.85
C VAL A 111 28.38 -15.72 -29.15
#